data_AF-A0A1Y5IAY3-F1
#
_entry.id   AF-A0A1Y5IAY3-F1
#
_cell.length_a   1.000
_cell.length_b   1.000
_cell.length_c   1.000
_cell.angle_alpha   90.00
_cell.angle_beta   90.00
_cell.angle_gamma   90.00
#
_symmetry.space_group_name_H-M   'P 1'
#
loop_
_entity.id
_entity.type
_entity.pdbx_description
1 polymer ?
#
loop_
_entity_poly.entity_id
_entity_poly.type
_entity_poly.pdbx_seq_one_letter_code
_entity_poly.pdbx_strand_id
1 'polypeptide(L)'
;MKSSRILLTALIAAASSASFARAQSCQSLVFSGLSSACALGGESASESACCDTLGRANERRCFCDIELMGTIEMVIGNDGIEFFRNFSKYSCDGGELVIGDACSGTPPASGPPQPQTPPTTPTTTMMTVNDYNRHRQSHGYEFSDNAMPTTPRERIPMFPPRAAPEEETVARWVLDPRRNAEVGFTADALSLTGVRNVLDGNASLTFFVPTNEAWYSLLFQLGVTKEELFGASTWLEDALRYHVVNGAARTSTFSFGTLLPTDLTGEDLSVETYTDGRGQAVVRVNGCSVHTSRNRRDVSVGDVGLVHFVDCVLLPPGRLLPTRRTIDQYIRSQRSLSMFANAMRGSSLFERLAEDKWFTVFAPSDDAFARFLRDPRIGMSFYVDDEDGSAHPSLTDVLTYHVAMGFHSKQKLSMSRAPKSLFTMDALEDSSASTHRRVYVSTRGSQSVLVNGCAIIGEQAFARNGVVHVIDCVLSPNFDSS
;
A
#
# COMPACT_ATOMS: atom_id res chain seq x y z
N MET A 1 -8.36 4.15 -16.84
CA MET A 1 -9.76 3.77 -16.48
C MET A 1 -9.90 2.65 -15.44
N LYS A 2 -8.93 1.75 -15.22
CA LYS A 2 -8.99 0.79 -14.08
C LYS A 2 -8.72 1.43 -12.71
N SER A 3 -7.92 2.49 -12.66
CA SER A 3 -7.55 3.20 -11.41
C SER A 3 -8.69 4.05 -10.82
N SER A 4 -9.64 4.54 -11.64
CA SER A 4 -10.79 5.33 -11.15
C SER A 4 -11.87 4.51 -10.43
N ARG A 5 -11.92 3.19 -10.61
CA ARG A 5 -12.87 2.31 -9.89
C ARG A 5 -12.48 2.11 -8.42
N ILE A 6 -11.19 2.20 -8.09
CA ILE A 6 -10.67 1.88 -6.76
C ILE A 6 -10.76 3.11 -5.84
N LEU A 7 -10.45 4.31 -6.36
CA LEU A 7 -10.63 5.56 -5.61
C LEU A 7 -12.11 5.82 -5.23
N LEU A 8 -13.04 5.52 -6.12
CA LEU A 8 -14.48 5.73 -5.90
C LEU A 8 -15.03 4.84 -4.78
N THR A 9 -14.48 3.62 -4.64
CA THR A 9 -14.91 2.66 -3.61
C THR A 9 -14.32 3.02 -2.24
N ALA A 10 -13.12 3.61 -2.21
CA ALA A 10 -12.47 4.09 -0.97
C ALA A 10 -13.12 5.38 -0.40
N LEU A 11 -13.58 6.29 -1.27
CA LEU A 11 -14.29 7.52 -0.87
C LEU A 11 -15.67 7.25 -0.24
N ILE A 12 -16.37 6.21 -0.69
CA ILE A 12 -17.67 5.78 -0.13
C ILE A 12 -17.54 5.29 1.31
N ALA A 13 -16.40 4.70 1.67
CA ALA A 13 -16.16 4.12 3.00
C ALA A 13 -15.67 5.15 4.05
N ALA A 14 -15.09 6.28 3.62
CA ALA A 14 -14.47 7.25 4.51
C ALA A 14 -15.45 8.25 5.17
N ALA A 15 -16.68 8.39 4.66
CA ALA A 15 -17.59 9.47 5.04
C ALA A 15 -18.76 9.07 5.96
N SER A 16 -18.73 7.86 6.53
CA SER A 16 -19.77 7.38 7.45
C SER A 16 -19.43 7.66 8.92
N SER A 17 -19.65 8.91 9.37
CA SER A 17 -20.07 9.35 10.73
C SER A 17 -19.72 10.85 10.91
N ALA A 18 -20.60 11.80 11.23
CA ALA A 18 -21.99 11.82 11.64
C ALA A 18 -22.60 13.23 11.36
N SER A 19 -23.64 13.31 10.52
CA SER A 19 -24.67 14.38 10.43
C SER A 19 -25.74 13.95 9.41
N PHE A 20 -26.57 13.00 9.83
CA PHE A 20 -26.87 11.80 9.05
C PHE A 20 -28.15 11.82 8.17
N ALA A 21 -28.64 12.98 7.72
CA ALA A 21 -29.89 12.98 6.93
C ALA A 21 -29.89 13.89 5.68
N ARG A 22 -29.13 15.00 5.67
CA ARG A 22 -29.06 15.90 4.49
C ARG A 22 -27.88 15.60 3.57
N ALA A 23 -26.70 15.32 4.12
CA ALA A 23 -25.49 14.96 3.36
C ALA A 23 -25.65 13.67 2.55
N GLN A 24 -26.44 12.71 3.06
CA GLN A 24 -26.72 11.44 2.40
C GLN A 24 -27.41 11.62 1.04
N SER A 25 -28.19 12.69 0.85
CA SER A 25 -28.90 12.93 -0.40
C SER A 25 -27.95 13.40 -1.51
N CYS A 26 -27.08 14.38 -1.24
CA CYS A 26 -26.04 14.84 -2.17
C CYS A 26 -25.02 13.74 -2.48
N GLN A 27 -24.58 13.03 -1.43
CA GLN A 27 -23.59 11.95 -1.55
C GLN A 27 -24.16 10.76 -2.35
N SER A 28 -25.43 10.40 -2.11
CA SER A 28 -26.14 9.43 -2.94
C SER A 28 -26.30 9.93 -4.37
N LEU A 29 -26.80 11.15 -4.59
CA LEU A 29 -27.14 11.65 -5.94
C LEU A 29 -25.91 11.83 -6.83
N VAL A 30 -24.82 12.41 -6.31
CA VAL A 30 -23.58 12.62 -7.07
C VAL A 30 -22.90 11.29 -7.36
N PHE A 31 -22.74 10.42 -6.36
CA PHE A 31 -21.89 9.23 -6.50
C PHE A 31 -22.63 7.96 -6.97
N SER A 32 -23.93 7.81 -6.68
CA SER A 32 -24.75 6.70 -7.23
C SER A 32 -25.20 6.98 -8.67
N GLY A 33 -25.46 8.24 -9.02
CA GLY A 33 -25.83 8.64 -10.38
C GLY A 33 -24.70 8.41 -11.38
N LEU A 34 -23.46 8.78 -11.02
CA LEU A 34 -22.27 8.61 -11.84
C LEU A 34 -21.92 7.13 -12.11
N SER A 35 -22.15 6.25 -11.14
CA SER A 35 -21.80 4.83 -11.27
C SER A 35 -22.84 4.02 -12.06
N SER A 36 -24.12 4.41 -11.99
CA SER A 36 -25.22 3.67 -12.61
C SER A 36 -25.62 4.19 -14.00
N ALA A 37 -25.58 5.51 -14.24
CA ALA A 37 -26.05 6.10 -15.51
C ALA A 37 -24.93 6.29 -16.55
N CYS A 38 -23.67 6.42 -16.14
CA CYS A 38 -22.53 6.73 -17.04
C CYS A 38 -21.70 5.47 -17.41
N ALA A 39 -22.32 4.29 -17.45
CA ALA A 39 -21.67 3.03 -17.77
C ALA A 39 -21.12 3.02 -19.22
N LEU A 40 -19.88 3.50 -19.38
CA LEU A 40 -19.11 3.38 -20.61
C LEU A 40 -18.50 1.97 -20.69
N GLY A 41 -19.29 1.02 -21.19
CA GLY A 41 -18.80 -0.29 -21.60
C GLY A 41 -19.80 -1.41 -21.41
N GLY A 42 -20.73 -1.54 -22.35
CA GLY A 42 -21.64 -2.69 -22.48
C GLY A 42 -23.11 -2.29 -22.29
N GLU A 43 -23.80 -2.19 -23.41
CA GLU A 43 -25.25 -1.87 -23.59
C GLU A 43 -25.67 -0.43 -23.26
N SER A 44 -25.76 0.36 -24.33
CA SER A 44 -26.29 1.74 -24.49
C SER A 44 -26.98 2.40 -23.29
N ALA A 45 -26.21 3.05 -22.42
CA ALA A 45 -26.66 4.26 -21.73
C ALA A 45 -26.14 5.47 -22.51
N SER A 46 -27.03 6.35 -22.99
CA SER A 46 -26.62 7.51 -23.79
C SER A 46 -26.03 8.60 -22.91
N GLU A 47 -25.07 9.35 -23.45
CA GLU A 47 -24.41 10.51 -22.83
C GLU A 47 -25.43 11.54 -22.27
N SER A 48 -26.62 11.61 -22.87
CA SER A 48 -27.75 12.43 -22.39
C SER A 48 -28.33 11.98 -21.03
N ALA A 49 -28.36 10.67 -20.75
CA ALA A 49 -28.87 10.14 -19.48
C ALA A 49 -27.86 10.36 -18.33
N CYS A 50 -26.57 10.34 -18.65
CA CYS A 50 -25.49 10.70 -17.73
C CYS A 50 -25.56 12.19 -17.39
N CYS A 51 -25.77 13.06 -18.39
CA CYS A 51 -25.94 14.50 -18.19
C CYS A 51 -27.24 14.86 -17.46
N ASP A 52 -28.37 14.18 -17.69
CA ASP A 52 -29.62 14.40 -16.95
C ASP A 52 -29.52 13.98 -15.48
N THR A 53 -28.77 12.91 -15.19
CA THR A 53 -28.55 12.43 -13.81
C THR A 53 -27.60 13.36 -13.06
N LEU A 54 -26.54 13.85 -13.72
CA LEU A 54 -25.68 14.91 -13.20
C LEU A 54 -26.40 16.26 -13.10
N GLY A 55 -27.31 16.57 -14.02
CA GLY A 55 -28.16 17.76 -13.98
C GLY A 55 -29.12 17.77 -12.79
N ARG A 56 -29.61 16.60 -12.36
CA ARG A 56 -30.34 16.44 -11.09
C ARG A 56 -29.43 16.50 -9.87
N ALA A 57 -28.18 16.03 -9.96
CA ALA A 57 -27.15 16.22 -8.94
C ALA A 57 -26.62 17.67 -8.89
N ASN A 58 -26.92 18.47 -9.91
CA ASN A 58 -26.66 19.90 -10.00
C ASN A 58 -27.74 20.76 -9.32
N GLU A 59 -28.55 20.20 -8.40
CA GLU A 59 -29.13 21.03 -7.36
C GLU A 59 -27.97 21.62 -6.57
N ARG A 60 -27.63 22.87 -6.93
CA ARG A 60 -26.64 23.86 -6.49
C ARG A 60 -26.23 23.91 -4.99
N ARG A 61 -26.53 22.91 -4.17
CA ARG A 61 -26.33 22.84 -2.72
C ARG A 61 -25.17 21.93 -2.30
N CYS A 62 -24.73 20.98 -3.12
CA CYS A 62 -23.69 20.02 -2.72
C CYS A 62 -22.28 20.63 -2.66
N PHE A 63 -22.01 21.69 -3.42
CA PHE A 63 -20.76 22.49 -3.31
C PHE A 63 -20.75 23.45 -2.11
N CYS A 64 -21.83 23.51 -1.32
CA CYS A 64 -21.90 24.31 -0.10
C CYS A 64 -21.49 23.51 1.16
N ASP A 65 -21.07 22.24 1.01
CA ASP A 65 -20.63 21.39 2.14
C ASP A 65 -19.12 21.54 2.39
N ILE A 66 -18.78 22.31 3.43
CA ILE A 66 -17.40 22.64 3.81
C ILE A 66 -16.65 21.39 4.30
N GLU A 67 -17.32 20.41 4.90
CA GLU A 67 -16.69 19.18 5.39
C GLU A 67 -16.31 18.25 4.24
N LEU A 68 -17.18 18.13 3.22
CA LEU A 68 -16.86 17.38 2.01
C LEU A 68 -15.67 18.00 1.26
N MET A 69 -15.69 19.31 1.05
CA MET A 69 -14.61 20.00 0.34
C MET A 69 -13.30 20.01 1.14
N GLY A 70 -13.38 20.15 2.47
CA GLY A 70 -12.22 20.03 3.36
C GLY A 70 -11.63 18.62 3.41
N THR A 71 -12.47 17.58 3.31
CA THR A 71 -12.00 16.19 3.21
C THR A 71 -11.27 15.96 1.87
N ILE A 72 -11.78 16.53 0.78
CA ILE A 72 -11.11 16.46 -0.54
C ILE A 72 -9.77 17.20 -0.48
N GLU A 73 -9.71 18.38 0.14
CA GLU A 73 -8.46 19.12 0.31
C GLU A 73 -7.44 18.37 1.18
N MET A 74 -7.90 17.77 2.29
CA MET A 74 -7.06 17.02 3.23
C MET A 74 -6.49 15.73 2.64
N VAL A 75 -7.25 15.05 1.79
CA VAL A 75 -6.89 13.71 1.26
C VAL A 75 -6.10 13.81 -0.04
N ILE A 76 -6.38 14.80 -0.89
CA ILE A 76 -5.82 14.87 -2.25
C ILE A 76 -5.14 16.21 -2.56
N GLY A 77 -5.08 17.15 -1.60
CA GLY A 77 -4.53 18.47 -1.80
C GLY A 77 -5.38 19.34 -2.74
N ASN A 78 -4.89 20.55 -3.03
CA ASN A 78 -5.58 21.53 -3.89
C ASN A 78 -5.82 21.03 -5.33
N ASP A 79 -4.97 20.13 -5.82
CA ASP A 79 -5.05 19.55 -7.16
C ASP A 79 -6.29 18.65 -7.34
N GLY A 80 -6.77 18.02 -6.26
CA GLY A 80 -8.00 17.22 -6.27
C GLY A 80 -9.24 18.07 -6.47
N ILE A 81 -9.29 19.27 -5.87
CA ILE A 81 -10.38 20.23 -6.06
C ILE A 81 -10.41 20.74 -7.51
N GLU A 82 -9.24 21.00 -8.08
CA GLU A 82 -9.10 21.48 -9.46
C GLU A 82 -9.55 20.42 -10.48
N PHE A 83 -9.28 19.14 -10.21
CA PHE A 83 -9.78 18.02 -11.01
C PHE A 83 -11.31 18.00 -11.10
N PHE A 84 -12.01 18.13 -9.97
CA PHE A 84 -13.48 18.13 -9.95
C PHE A 84 -14.09 19.38 -10.63
N ARG A 85 -13.45 20.54 -10.49
CA ARG A 85 -13.86 21.78 -11.19
C ARG A 85 -13.69 21.68 -12.70
N ASN A 86 -12.58 21.10 -13.15
CA ASN A 86 -12.36 20.87 -14.58
C ASN A 86 -13.34 19.84 -15.12
N PHE A 87 -13.60 18.76 -14.38
CA PHE A 87 -14.55 17.73 -14.79
C PHE A 87 -15.98 18.26 -14.98
N SER A 88 -16.46 19.13 -14.08
CA SER A 88 -17.77 19.78 -14.24
C SER A 88 -17.80 20.75 -15.41
N LYS A 89 -16.75 21.57 -15.59
CA LYS A 89 -16.63 22.58 -16.66
C LYS A 89 -16.63 21.96 -18.06
N TYR A 90 -15.99 20.80 -18.24
CA TYR A 90 -15.84 20.18 -19.56
C TYR A 90 -16.95 19.18 -19.92
N SER A 91 -17.69 18.66 -18.95
CA SER A 91 -18.62 17.54 -19.19
C SER A 91 -20.11 17.93 -19.11
N CYS A 92 -20.48 19.04 -18.47
CA CYS A 92 -21.88 19.46 -18.33
C CYS A 92 -22.03 20.99 -18.41
N ASP A 93 -22.42 21.50 -19.58
CA ASP A 93 -22.90 22.87 -19.87
C ASP A 93 -22.11 24.05 -19.27
N GLY A 94 -20.78 23.98 -19.30
CA GLY A 94 -19.89 25.12 -19.55
C GLY A 94 -19.79 26.23 -18.49
N GLY A 95 -20.39 26.06 -17.30
CA GLY A 95 -20.28 27.04 -16.21
C GLY A 95 -19.11 26.76 -15.27
N GLU A 96 -18.25 27.75 -15.02
CA GLU A 96 -17.20 27.66 -14.00
C GLU A 96 -17.84 27.81 -12.61
N LEU A 97 -17.69 26.77 -11.77
CA LEU A 97 -18.23 26.76 -10.39
C LEU A 97 -17.14 27.18 -9.41
N VAL A 98 -17.34 28.29 -8.71
CA VAL A 98 -16.50 28.74 -7.59
C VAL A 98 -17.14 28.31 -6.26
N ILE A 99 -16.31 28.00 -5.26
CA ILE A 99 -16.78 27.64 -3.91
C ILE A 99 -17.64 28.78 -3.36
N GLY A 100 -18.92 28.50 -3.08
CA GLY A 100 -19.88 29.45 -2.49
C GLY A 100 -20.87 30.10 -3.46
N ASP A 101 -20.61 30.13 -4.77
CA ASP A 101 -21.47 30.82 -5.76
C ASP A 101 -22.88 30.22 -5.88
N ALA A 102 -23.02 28.96 -5.47
CA ALA A 102 -24.24 28.18 -5.61
C ALA A 102 -25.21 28.32 -4.41
N CYS A 103 -24.83 29.04 -3.36
CA CYS A 103 -25.56 29.06 -2.08
C CYS A 103 -26.65 30.17 -1.98
N SER A 104 -26.93 30.93 -3.05
CA SER A 104 -28.03 31.92 -3.08
C SER A 104 -29.28 31.32 -3.76
N GLY A 105 -30.35 31.16 -2.97
CA GLY A 105 -31.56 30.43 -3.34
C GLY A 105 -32.54 31.19 -4.25
N THR A 106 -32.12 31.62 -5.45
CA THR A 106 -33.06 32.07 -6.48
C THR A 106 -32.68 31.53 -7.87
N PRO A 107 -33.60 30.86 -8.59
CA PRO A 107 -33.31 30.39 -9.94
C PRO A 107 -33.24 31.59 -10.89
N PRO A 108 -32.23 31.70 -11.78
CA PRO A 108 -32.29 32.69 -12.84
C PRO A 108 -33.34 32.24 -13.86
N ALA A 109 -34.26 33.15 -14.17
CA ALA A 109 -35.32 32.98 -15.15
C ALA A 109 -34.74 32.69 -16.55
N SER A 110 -35.42 31.81 -17.28
CA SER A 110 -35.18 31.51 -18.69
C SER A 110 -35.39 32.75 -19.57
N GLY A 111 -34.33 33.22 -20.23
CA GLY A 111 -34.38 34.18 -21.34
C GLY A 111 -34.35 33.48 -22.70
N PRO A 112 -34.91 34.08 -23.77
CA PRO A 112 -35.16 33.43 -25.06
C PRO A 112 -33.87 33.19 -25.87
N PRO A 113 -33.89 32.29 -26.87
CA PRO A 113 -32.68 31.80 -27.54
C PRO A 113 -32.07 32.86 -28.47
N GLN A 114 -30.75 32.98 -28.44
CA GLN A 114 -29.97 33.79 -29.38
C GLN A 114 -29.41 32.93 -30.54
N PRO A 115 -29.22 33.51 -31.75
CA PRO A 115 -29.05 32.77 -32.98
C PRO A 115 -27.61 32.26 -33.20
N GLN A 116 -27.48 31.10 -33.84
CA GLN A 116 -26.22 30.53 -34.30
C GLN A 116 -25.64 31.33 -35.50
N THR A 117 -24.33 31.57 -35.48
CA THR A 117 -23.55 31.99 -36.67
C THR A 117 -22.56 30.88 -37.08
N PRO A 118 -22.39 30.60 -38.39
CA PRO A 118 -21.66 29.44 -38.92
C PRO A 118 -20.11 29.61 -38.95
N PRO A 119 -19.36 28.52 -39.22
CA PRO A 119 -17.92 28.45 -38.97
C PRO A 119 -17.07 29.01 -40.13
N THR A 120 -15.94 29.64 -39.81
CA THR A 120 -14.89 29.99 -40.78
C THR A 120 -13.75 28.98 -40.76
N THR A 121 -13.56 28.32 -41.90
CA THR A 121 -12.49 27.40 -42.29
C THR A 121 -11.10 28.06 -42.26
N PRO A 122 -10.02 27.35 -41.90
CA PRO A 122 -8.69 27.67 -42.39
C PRO A 122 -8.32 26.72 -43.56
N THR A 123 -8.13 27.31 -44.73
CA THR A 123 -7.61 26.65 -45.93
C THR A 123 -6.11 26.35 -45.77
N THR A 124 -5.75 25.09 -46.03
CA THR A 124 -4.39 24.58 -46.16
C THR A 124 -3.68 25.15 -47.39
N THR A 125 -2.43 25.60 -47.24
CA THR A 125 -1.46 25.64 -48.35
C THR A 125 -0.14 25.03 -47.89
N MET A 126 0.16 23.85 -48.42
CA MET A 126 1.52 23.30 -48.42
C MET A 126 2.40 24.11 -49.38
N MET A 127 3.63 24.43 -48.99
CA MET A 127 4.68 24.86 -49.92
C MET A 127 5.88 23.92 -49.83
N THR A 128 6.24 23.44 -51.01
CA THR A 128 7.28 22.48 -51.37
C THR A 128 8.67 23.12 -51.46
N VAL A 129 9.68 22.25 -51.47
CA VAL A 129 11.12 22.51 -51.70
C VAL A 129 11.37 23.22 -53.04
N ASN A 130 11.72 24.51 -53.01
CA ASN A 130 12.71 25.21 -53.86
C ASN A 130 12.46 26.71 -53.77
N ASP A 131 13.35 27.47 -53.10
CA ASP A 131 13.57 28.90 -53.39
C ASP A 131 14.78 29.44 -52.60
N TYR A 132 15.93 28.76 -52.69
CA TYR A 132 17.19 29.20 -52.07
C TYR A 132 18.15 29.84 -53.07
N ASN A 133 17.68 30.57 -54.09
CA ASN A 133 18.56 31.29 -55.00
C ASN A 133 17.90 32.51 -55.67
N ARG A 134 17.86 33.64 -54.97
CA ARG A 134 17.82 34.98 -55.62
C ARG A 134 18.10 36.10 -54.62
N HIS A 135 19.34 36.58 -54.58
CA HIS A 135 19.80 37.97 -54.40
C HIS A 135 21.33 37.93 -54.21
N ARG A 136 22.13 37.90 -55.30
CA ARG A 136 22.85 39.05 -55.89
C ARG A 136 23.42 40.00 -54.83
N GLN A 137 24.69 39.87 -54.48
CA GLN A 137 25.84 40.61 -55.05
C GLN A 137 25.73 42.14 -54.93
N SER A 138 26.53 42.72 -54.03
CA SER A 138 27.51 43.76 -54.36
C SER A 138 28.29 44.16 -53.10
N HIS A 139 29.60 43.93 -53.07
CA HIS A 139 30.62 44.89 -52.65
C HIS A 139 31.99 44.24 -52.87
N GLY A 140 32.70 44.73 -53.90
CA GLY A 140 34.05 44.32 -54.21
C GLY A 140 35.04 44.96 -53.25
N TYR A 141 36.03 44.18 -52.82
CA TYR A 141 37.29 44.68 -52.31
C TYR A 141 38.42 43.82 -52.88
N GLU A 142 39.47 44.53 -53.31
CA GLU A 142 40.59 44.06 -54.12
C GLU A 142 41.47 43.04 -53.41
N PHE A 143 42.06 42.18 -54.24
CA PHE A 143 42.98 41.11 -53.90
C PHE A 143 44.37 41.69 -53.64
N SER A 144 44.94 41.46 -52.45
CA SER A 144 46.38 41.59 -52.21
C SER A 144 46.91 40.25 -51.73
N ASP A 145 47.70 39.62 -52.58
CA ASP A 145 48.51 38.44 -52.27
C ASP A 145 49.48 38.76 -51.14
N ASN A 146 49.27 38.15 -49.97
CA ASN A 146 50.31 37.96 -48.97
C ASN A 146 50.12 36.58 -48.33
N ALA A 147 51.10 35.72 -48.59
CA ALA A 147 51.18 34.37 -48.05
C ALA A 147 51.15 34.39 -46.51
N MET A 148 50.17 33.70 -45.92
CA MET A 148 50.13 33.40 -44.49
C MET A 148 50.61 31.97 -44.22
N PRO A 149 51.31 31.73 -43.09
CA PRO A 149 51.98 30.46 -42.82
C PRO A 149 51.00 29.35 -42.49
N THR A 150 51.25 28.17 -43.05
CA THR A 150 50.49 26.94 -42.79
C THR A 150 50.79 26.42 -41.38
N THR A 151 50.03 26.84 -40.38
CA THR A 151 49.90 26.06 -39.14
C THR A 151 48.89 24.93 -39.38
N PRO A 152 49.17 23.68 -38.95
CA PRO A 152 48.18 22.61 -39.05
C PRO A 152 46.99 22.97 -38.18
N ARG A 153 45.82 23.21 -38.79
CA ARG A 153 44.56 23.29 -38.06
C ARG A 153 44.28 21.92 -37.45
N GLU A 154 44.54 21.79 -36.16
CA GLU A 154 44.02 20.70 -35.37
C GLU A 154 42.49 20.70 -35.52
N ARG A 155 41.95 19.62 -36.08
CA ARG A 155 40.50 19.46 -36.24
C ARG A 155 39.91 19.28 -34.85
N ILE A 156 39.47 20.39 -34.25
CA ILE A 156 38.58 20.35 -33.10
C ILE A 156 37.30 19.67 -33.60
N PRO A 157 36.90 18.50 -33.06
CA PRO A 157 35.68 17.85 -33.48
C PRO A 157 34.50 18.80 -33.23
N MET A 158 33.70 19.03 -34.27
CA MET A 158 32.60 20.01 -34.30
C MET A 158 31.45 19.65 -33.34
N PHE A 159 31.49 18.45 -32.76
CA PHE A 159 30.63 18.02 -31.68
C PHE A 159 31.50 17.31 -30.63
N PRO A 160 31.30 17.58 -29.33
CA PRO A 160 31.89 16.73 -28.30
C PRO A 160 31.48 15.28 -28.59
N PRO A 161 32.35 14.28 -28.35
CA PRO A 161 31.93 12.89 -28.43
C PRO A 161 30.66 12.74 -27.58
N ARG A 162 29.61 12.16 -28.18
CA ARG A 162 28.36 11.88 -27.48
C ARG A 162 28.75 11.15 -26.20
N ALA A 163 28.44 11.74 -25.04
CA ALA A 163 28.64 11.07 -23.77
C ALA A 163 28.07 9.65 -23.89
N ALA A 164 28.83 8.65 -23.45
CA ALA A 164 28.34 7.29 -23.42
C ALA A 164 26.95 7.29 -22.74
N PRO A 165 25.97 6.54 -23.25
CA PRO A 165 24.66 6.49 -22.58
C PRO A 165 24.89 6.10 -21.13
N GLU A 166 24.46 6.95 -20.19
CA GLU A 166 24.57 6.66 -18.77
C GLU A 166 23.90 5.31 -18.49
N GLU A 167 24.65 4.38 -17.90
CA GLU A 167 24.17 3.03 -17.62
C GLU A 167 22.85 3.09 -16.82
N GLU A 168 21.89 2.25 -17.19
CA GLU A 168 20.59 2.18 -16.52
C GLU A 168 20.72 1.33 -15.27
N THR A 169 20.69 1.97 -14.09
CA THR A 169 20.72 1.30 -12.78
C THR A 169 19.30 1.04 -12.26
N VAL A 170 19.18 0.13 -11.29
CA VAL A 170 17.89 -0.16 -10.63
C VAL A 170 17.34 1.10 -9.95
N ALA A 171 18.19 1.86 -9.25
CA ALA A 171 17.77 3.09 -8.59
C ALA A 171 17.27 4.12 -9.60
N ARG A 172 18.03 4.37 -10.68
CA ARG A 172 17.63 5.32 -11.74
C ARG A 172 16.33 4.92 -12.43
N TRP A 173 16.10 3.63 -12.60
CA TRP A 173 14.85 3.10 -13.16
C TRP A 173 13.67 3.37 -12.23
N VAL A 174 13.78 3.05 -10.93
CA VAL A 174 12.71 3.28 -9.95
C VAL A 174 12.40 4.77 -9.79
N LEU A 175 13.43 5.63 -9.85
CA LEU A 175 13.30 7.07 -9.69
C LEU A 175 12.71 7.79 -10.92
N ASP A 176 12.48 7.14 -12.07
CA ASP A 176 11.90 7.77 -13.26
C ASP A 176 10.35 7.85 -13.16
N PRO A 177 9.78 9.04 -12.84
CA PRO A 177 8.33 9.17 -12.65
C PRO A 177 7.53 8.94 -13.93
N ARG A 178 8.16 9.07 -15.11
CA ARG A 178 7.48 8.87 -16.40
C ARG A 178 7.16 7.41 -16.65
N ARG A 179 7.95 6.50 -16.07
CA ARG A 179 7.80 5.05 -16.21
C ARG A 179 7.04 4.43 -15.04
N ASN A 180 7.27 4.99 -13.85
CA ASN A 180 7.06 4.31 -12.58
C ASN A 180 6.25 5.15 -11.57
N ALA A 181 5.24 5.88 -12.06
CA ALA A 181 4.36 6.69 -11.21
C ALA A 181 3.71 5.94 -10.04
N GLU A 182 3.52 4.61 -10.17
CA GLU A 182 2.92 3.75 -9.15
C GLU A 182 3.86 3.35 -7.99
N VAL A 183 5.13 3.77 -8.00
CA VAL A 183 6.13 3.51 -6.95
C VAL A 183 6.80 4.79 -6.43
N GLY A 184 6.15 5.94 -6.61
CA GLY A 184 6.63 7.24 -6.14
C GLY A 184 6.99 7.27 -4.65
N PHE A 185 6.26 6.56 -3.79
CA PHE A 185 6.63 6.44 -2.36
C PHE A 185 7.99 5.77 -2.17
N THR A 186 8.26 4.71 -2.93
CA THR A 186 9.55 4.02 -2.88
C THR A 186 10.67 4.89 -3.44
N ALA A 187 10.39 5.67 -4.49
CA ALA A 187 11.33 6.65 -5.03
C ALA A 187 11.70 7.74 -4.00
N ASP A 188 10.70 8.25 -3.27
CA ASP A 188 10.92 9.20 -2.18
C ASP A 188 11.74 8.57 -1.04
N ALA A 189 11.41 7.34 -0.64
CA ALA A 189 12.13 6.61 0.41
C ALA A 189 13.59 6.34 0.03
N LEU A 190 13.87 6.00 -1.24
CA LEU A 190 15.23 5.83 -1.75
C LEU A 190 16.01 7.16 -1.77
N SER A 191 15.34 8.27 -2.00
CA SER A 191 15.97 9.59 -2.00
C SER A 191 16.37 10.06 -0.59
N LEU A 192 15.78 9.47 0.44
CA LEU A 192 16.05 9.77 1.85
C LEU A 192 17.04 8.80 2.52
N THR A 193 17.44 7.71 1.84
CA THR A 193 18.24 6.62 2.45
C THR A 193 19.50 6.31 1.66
N GLY A 194 20.47 5.67 2.31
CA GLY A 194 21.71 5.20 1.65
C GLY A 194 21.50 4.05 0.66
N VAL A 195 20.32 3.42 0.64
CA VAL A 195 20.02 2.25 -0.20
C VAL A 195 20.08 2.56 -1.69
N ARG A 196 19.86 3.82 -2.08
CA ARG A 196 20.07 4.26 -3.47
C ARG A 196 21.47 3.90 -3.97
N ASN A 197 22.50 4.11 -3.16
CA ASN A 197 23.89 3.82 -3.56
C ASN A 197 24.13 2.32 -3.75
N VAL A 198 23.43 1.47 -3.01
CA VAL A 198 23.46 0.01 -3.18
C VAL A 198 22.84 -0.38 -4.53
N LEU A 199 21.69 0.23 -4.87
CA LEU A 199 20.97 -0.02 -6.13
C LEU A 199 21.61 0.61 -7.37
N ASP A 200 22.46 1.62 -7.18
CA ASP A 200 23.30 2.23 -8.22
C ASP A 200 24.62 1.46 -8.44
N GLY A 201 24.91 0.46 -7.60
CA GLY A 201 26.09 -0.39 -7.73
C GLY A 201 26.05 -1.31 -8.96
N ASN A 202 27.21 -1.90 -9.29
CA ASN A 202 27.38 -2.85 -10.39
C ASN A 202 27.11 -4.32 -9.99
N ALA A 203 26.69 -4.56 -8.75
CA ALA A 203 26.34 -5.89 -8.28
C ALA A 203 25.01 -6.34 -8.89
N SER A 204 24.89 -7.64 -9.16
CA SER A 204 23.59 -8.21 -9.53
C SER A 204 22.69 -8.22 -8.31
N LEU A 205 21.55 -7.53 -8.41
CA LEU A 205 20.59 -7.35 -7.32
C LEU A 205 19.17 -7.52 -7.83
N THR A 206 18.29 -7.96 -6.94
CA THR A 206 16.85 -7.98 -7.17
C THR A 206 16.16 -7.07 -6.17
N PHE A 207 15.41 -6.09 -6.66
CA PHE A 207 14.66 -5.18 -5.80
C PHE A 207 13.17 -5.49 -5.87
N PHE A 208 12.60 -5.86 -4.73
CA PHE A 208 11.15 -5.99 -4.55
C PHE A 208 10.58 -4.61 -4.22
N VAL A 209 9.95 -3.96 -5.19
CA VAL A 209 9.48 -2.57 -5.08
C VAL A 209 8.04 -2.55 -4.58
N PRO A 210 7.75 -2.01 -3.39
CA PRO A 210 6.38 -1.80 -2.96
C PRO A 210 5.69 -0.75 -3.81
N THR A 211 4.43 -1.00 -4.17
CA THR A 211 3.58 0.00 -4.84
C THR A 211 3.17 1.11 -3.88
N ASN A 212 2.69 2.23 -4.42
CA ASN A 212 2.09 3.29 -3.60
C ASN A 212 0.93 2.73 -2.75
N GLU A 213 0.12 1.81 -3.30
CA GLU A 213 -0.97 1.13 -2.57
C GLU A 213 -0.46 0.31 -1.38
N ALA A 214 0.70 -0.35 -1.52
CA ALA A 214 1.37 -1.05 -0.43
C ALA A 214 1.78 -0.10 0.70
N TRP A 215 2.37 1.05 0.36
CA TRP A 215 2.75 2.09 1.33
C TRP A 215 1.54 2.71 2.02
N TYR A 216 0.48 3.05 1.30
CA TYR A 216 -0.76 3.55 1.89
C TYR A 216 -1.37 2.55 2.87
N SER A 217 -1.38 1.27 2.51
CA SER A 217 -1.88 0.21 3.37
C SER A 217 -1.05 0.09 4.66
N LEU A 218 0.28 0.19 4.56
CA LEU A 218 1.16 0.17 5.73
C LEU A 218 0.92 1.40 6.63
N LEU A 219 0.88 2.60 6.07
CA LEU A 219 0.64 3.85 6.82
C LEU A 219 -0.68 3.80 7.59
N PHE A 220 -1.73 3.31 6.94
CA PHE A 220 -3.04 3.11 7.57
C PHE A 220 -2.96 2.09 8.72
N GLN A 221 -2.31 0.93 8.51
CA GLN A 221 -2.18 -0.11 9.54
C GLN A 221 -1.32 0.34 10.74
N LEU A 222 -0.30 1.18 10.50
CA LEU A 222 0.54 1.75 11.56
C LEU A 222 -0.12 2.94 12.27
N GLY A 223 -1.10 3.59 11.63
CA GLY A 223 -1.76 4.80 12.14
C GLY A 223 -0.81 6.01 12.21
N VAL A 224 0.09 6.14 11.23
CA VAL A 224 1.11 7.20 11.15
C VAL A 224 1.06 7.91 9.80
N THR A 225 1.57 9.14 9.75
CA THR A 225 1.71 9.86 8.47
C THR A 225 2.97 9.44 7.73
N LYS A 226 3.06 9.80 6.44
CA LYS A 226 4.25 9.56 5.62
C LYS A 226 5.49 10.20 6.25
N GLU A 227 5.35 11.43 6.74
CA GLU A 227 6.43 12.21 7.34
C GLU A 227 6.94 11.56 8.62
N GLU A 228 6.02 11.03 9.45
CA GLU A 228 6.39 10.29 10.66
C GLU A 228 7.14 9.00 10.33
N LEU A 229 6.64 8.22 9.36
CA LEU A 229 7.26 6.98 8.93
C LEU A 229 8.64 7.23 8.29
N PHE A 230 8.73 8.23 7.42
CA PHE A 230 9.95 8.52 6.66
C PHE A 230 10.98 9.29 7.49
N GLY A 231 10.55 9.96 8.56
CA GLY A 231 11.43 10.54 9.57
C GLY A 231 12.17 9.49 10.40
N ALA A 232 11.68 8.25 10.48
CA ALA A 232 12.36 7.13 11.12
C ALA A 232 13.46 6.54 10.20
N SER A 233 14.49 7.33 9.91
CA SER A 233 15.49 7.05 8.86
C SER A 233 16.20 5.70 8.99
N THR A 234 16.52 5.26 10.21
CA THR A 234 17.19 3.98 10.45
C THR A 234 16.29 2.79 10.10
N TRP A 235 15.03 2.83 10.53
CA TRP A 235 14.06 1.80 10.21
C TRP A 235 13.75 1.79 8.71
N LEU A 236 13.61 2.96 8.09
CA LEU A 236 13.31 3.08 6.66
C LEU A 236 14.46 2.49 5.81
N GLU A 237 15.71 2.75 6.19
CA GLU A 237 16.87 2.15 5.53
C GLU A 237 16.86 0.63 5.67
N ASP A 238 16.70 0.10 6.89
CA ASP A 238 16.63 -1.36 7.12
C ASP A 238 15.47 -2.00 6.35
N ALA A 239 14.31 -1.35 6.30
CA ALA A 239 13.15 -1.82 5.55
C ALA A 239 13.50 -1.89 4.06
N LEU A 240 14.10 -0.85 3.47
CA LEU A 240 14.49 -0.86 2.07
C LEU A 240 15.58 -1.89 1.76
N ARG A 241 16.59 -2.07 2.63
CA ARG A 241 17.59 -3.14 2.48
C ARG A 241 16.96 -4.53 2.50
N TYR A 242 15.92 -4.74 3.30
CA TYR A 242 15.18 -5.99 3.33
C TYR A 242 14.39 -6.27 2.04
N HIS A 243 14.09 -5.25 1.24
CA HIS A 243 13.50 -5.41 -0.09
C HIS A 243 14.54 -5.70 -1.17
N VAL A 244 15.83 -5.55 -0.88
CA VAL A 244 16.93 -5.83 -1.81
C VAL A 244 17.45 -7.23 -1.54
N VAL A 245 17.43 -8.08 -2.57
CA VAL A 245 18.02 -9.42 -2.56
C VAL A 245 19.33 -9.41 -3.32
N ASN A 246 20.32 -10.06 -2.73
CA ASN A 246 21.63 -10.25 -3.35
C ASN A 246 21.53 -11.27 -4.49
N GLY A 247 21.84 -10.85 -5.72
CA GLY A 247 21.76 -11.67 -6.94
C GLY A 247 20.47 -11.50 -7.75
N ALA A 248 20.44 -12.14 -8.91
CA ALA A 248 19.29 -12.16 -9.82
C ALA A 248 18.29 -13.27 -9.44
N ALA A 249 17.20 -12.89 -8.78
CA ALA A 249 16.15 -13.76 -8.27
C ALA A 249 14.93 -13.72 -9.20
N ARG A 250 14.97 -14.52 -10.28
CA ARG A 250 13.87 -14.59 -11.27
C ARG A 250 12.74 -15.49 -10.78
N THR A 251 11.50 -15.16 -11.12
CA THR A 251 10.35 -15.97 -10.69
C THR A 251 10.33 -17.36 -11.32
N SER A 252 11.00 -17.54 -12.47
CA SER A 252 11.21 -18.85 -13.08
C SER A 252 12.11 -19.78 -12.25
N THR A 253 12.97 -19.23 -11.39
CA THR A 253 13.85 -20.03 -10.52
C THR A 253 13.24 -20.25 -9.14
N PHE A 254 12.08 -19.66 -8.86
CA PHE A 254 11.42 -19.80 -7.57
C PHE A 254 10.73 -21.14 -7.44
N SER A 255 11.09 -21.84 -6.37
CA SER A 255 10.38 -23.03 -5.90
C SER A 255 9.81 -22.76 -4.51
N PHE A 256 8.80 -23.54 -4.13
CA PHE A 256 8.15 -23.40 -2.84
C PHE A 256 9.15 -23.46 -1.67
N GLY A 257 9.16 -22.37 -0.88
CA GLY A 257 10.02 -22.09 0.26
C GLY A 257 11.50 -21.97 -0.05
N THR A 258 11.82 -21.48 -1.25
CA THR A 258 13.12 -20.86 -1.54
C THR A 258 13.37 -19.74 -0.52
N LEU A 259 14.61 -19.65 -0.01
CA LEU A 259 15.07 -18.52 0.80
C LEU A 259 15.94 -17.62 -0.05
N LEU A 260 15.69 -16.31 0.01
CA LEU A 260 16.42 -15.28 -0.73
C LEU A 260 17.18 -14.39 0.26
N PRO A 261 18.52 -14.45 0.28
CA PRO A 261 19.32 -13.60 1.15
C PRO A 261 19.16 -12.13 0.79
N THR A 262 18.80 -11.31 1.77
CA THR A 262 18.66 -9.86 1.57
C THR A 262 19.97 -9.10 1.79
N ASP A 263 19.97 -7.83 1.42
CA ASP A 263 21.04 -6.89 1.78
C ASP A 263 21.00 -6.52 3.27
N LEU A 264 19.90 -6.82 3.97
CA LEU A 264 19.84 -6.74 5.43
C LEU A 264 20.47 -8.02 6.02
N THR A 265 21.69 -7.88 6.54
CA THR A 265 22.53 -8.99 7.00
C THR A 265 21.79 -9.93 7.96
N GLY A 266 21.82 -11.23 7.65
CA GLY A 266 21.23 -12.29 8.48
C GLY A 266 19.73 -12.51 8.26
N GLU A 267 19.10 -11.71 7.39
CA GLU A 267 17.67 -11.79 7.14
C GLU A 267 17.37 -12.25 5.70
N ASP A 268 16.56 -13.29 5.60
CA ASP A 268 16.15 -13.89 4.32
C ASP A 268 14.67 -13.61 4.05
N LEU A 269 14.31 -13.56 2.76
CA LEU A 269 12.92 -13.61 2.31
C LEU A 269 12.52 -15.05 1.99
N SER A 270 11.36 -15.47 2.47
CA SER A 270 10.78 -16.77 2.13
C SER A 270 9.83 -16.64 0.94
N VAL A 271 10.02 -17.48 -0.07
CA VAL A 271 9.20 -17.49 -1.29
C VAL A 271 8.15 -18.59 -1.22
N GLU A 272 6.93 -18.28 -1.63
CA GLU A 272 5.86 -19.24 -1.87
C GLU A 272 5.39 -19.14 -3.32
N THR A 273 5.18 -20.29 -3.95
CA THR A 273 4.64 -20.37 -5.30
C THR A 273 3.48 -21.37 -5.33
N TYR A 274 2.37 -20.99 -5.98
CA TYR A 274 1.22 -21.86 -6.21
C TYR A 274 0.44 -21.41 -7.44
N THR A 275 -0.41 -22.29 -7.95
CA THR A 275 -1.35 -21.96 -9.01
C THR A 275 -2.71 -21.67 -8.39
N ASP A 276 -3.30 -20.51 -8.69
CA ASP A 276 -4.61 -20.15 -8.17
C ASP A 276 -5.74 -20.98 -8.84
N GLY A 277 -6.97 -20.81 -8.36
CA GLY A 277 -8.14 -21.50 -8.91
C GLY A 277 -8.48 -21.12 -10.36
N ARG A 278 -7.77 -20.17 -10.96
CA ARG A 278 -7.91 -19.73 -12.36
C ARG A 278 -6.76 -20.22 -13.25
N GLY A 279 -5.84 -21.02 -12.70
CA GLY A 279 -4.67 -21.52 -13.44
C GLY A 279 -3.52 -20.51 -13.54
N GLN A 280 -3.56 -19.39 -12.80
CA GLN A 280 -2.51 -18.38 -12.81
C GLN A 280 -1.43 -18.72 -11.78
N ALA A 281 -0.17 -18.67 -12.20
CA ALA A 281 0.97 -18.82 -11.28
C ALA A 281 1.10 -17.57 -10.39
N VAL A 282 0.96 -17.77 -9.09
CA VAL A 282 1.10 -16.78 -8.03
C VAL A 282 2.43 -17.00 -7.33
N VAL A 283 3.12 -15.89 -7.05
CA VAL A 283 4.37 -15.87 -6.29
C VAL A 283 4.17 -14.91 -5.13
N ARG A 284 4.48 -15.34 -3.92
CA ARG A 284 4.49 -14.52 -2.72
C ARG A 284 5.88 -14.52 -2.09
N VAL A 285 6.27 -13.41 -1.50
CA VAL A 285 7.54 -13.25 -0.79
C VAL A 285 7.21 -12.70 0.59
N ASN A 286 7.48 -13.47 1.65
CA ASN A 286 7.04 -13.22 3.02
C ASN A 286 5.55 -12.84 3.15
N GLY A 287 4.72 -13.40 2.27
CA GLY A 287 3.29 -13.15 2.22
C GLY A 287 2.89 -11.94 1.37
N CYS A 288 3.81 -11.11 0.87
CA CYS A 288 3.50 -10.08 -0.14
C CYS A 288 3.42 -10.71 -1.53
N SER A 289 2.34 -10.46 -2.27
CA SER A 289 2.16 -10.94 -3.62
C SER A 289 3.07 -10.18 -4.58
N VAL A 290 3.82 -10.91 -5.38
CA VAL A 290 4.54 -10.36 -6.53
C VAL A 290 3.53 -10.15 -7.67
N HIS A 291 3.59 -8.99 -8.33
CA HIS A 291 2.68 -8.63 -9.40
C HIS A 291 2.70 -9.67 -10.54
N THR A 292 1.55 -9.98 -11.13
CA THR A 292 1.46 -11.10 -12.10
C THR A 292 1.89 -10.72 -13.52
N SER A 293 1.83 -9.43 -13.87
CA SER A 293 2.16 -8.95 -15.21
C SER A 293 3.68 -8.91 -15.47
N ARG A 294 4.11 -9.36 -16.66
CA ARG A 294 5.52 -9.41 -17.08
C ARG A 294 6.23 -8.05 -17.14
N ASN A 295 5.49 -6.95 -17.23
CA ASN A 295 6.05 -5.60 -17.20
C ASN A 295 6.25 -5.05 -15.79
N ARG A 296 5.93 -5.84 -14.76
CA ARG A 296 6.04 -5.51 -13.32
C ARG A 296 6.69 -6.62 -12.51
N ARG A 297 7.04 -7.73 -13.15
CA ARG A 297 7.69 -8.91 -12.56
C ARG A 297 8.74 -9.40 -13.52
N ASP A 298 9.90 -9.79 -12.98
CA ASP A 298 11.09 -10.15 -13.75
C ASP A 298 11.56 -9.02 -14.68
N VAL A 299 11.38 -7.76 -14.28
CA VAL A 299 11.78 -6.61 -15.10
C VAL A 299 13.29 -6.47 -15.02
N SER A 300 13.99 -6.79 -16.11
CA SER A 300 15.44 -6.56 -16.22
C SER A 300 15.71 -5.06 -16.35
N VAL A 301 16.65 -4.55 -15.55
CA VAL A 301 17.10 -3.15 -15.57
C VAL A 301 18.61 -3.12 -15.68
N GLY A 302 19.11 -2.44 -16.72
CA GLY A 302 20.53 -2.53 -17.08
C GLY A 302 20.97 -3.96 -17.36
N ASP A 303 22.24 -4.25 -17.09
CA ASP A 303 22.83 -5.56 -17.37
C ASP A 303 22.67 -6.58 -16.24
N VAL A 304 22.48 -6.11 -14.99
CA VAL A 304 22.57 -6.96 -13.79
C VAL A 304 21.40 -6.82 -12.82
N GLY A 305 20.53 -5.83 -13.01
CA GLY A 305 19.42 -5.51 -12.12
C GLY A 305 18.12 -6.24 -12.46
N LEU A 306 17.37 -6.61 -11.44
CA LEU A 306 16.04 -7.21 -11.57
C LEU A 306 15.04 -6.52 -10.64
N VAL A 307 13.82 -6.28 -11.12
CA VAL A 307 12.76 -5.63 -10.35
C VAL A 307 11.47 -6.45 -10.34
N HIS A 308 10.86 -6.54 -9.16
CA HIS A 308 9.55 -7.14 -8.93
C HIS A 308 8.67 -6.19 -8.13
N PHE A 309 7.45 -5.93 -8.59
CA PHE A 309 6.50 -5.09 -7.84
C PHE A 309 5.77 -5.96 -6.83
N VAL A 310 5.62 -5.48 -5.61
CA VAL A 310 4.94 -6.17 -4.51
C VAL A 310 3.80 -5.33 -3.93
N ASP A 311 2.75 -6.01 -3.46
CA ASP A 311 1.53 -5.40 -2.93
C ASP A 311 1.56 -5.05 -1.43
N CYS A 312 2.65 -5.39 -0.73
CA CYS A 312 2.92 -4.90 0.61
C CYS A 312 4.40 -4.54 0.81
N VAL A 313 4.64 -3.70 1.83
CA VAL A 313 5.98 -3.40 2.32
C VAL A 313 6.47 -4.57 3.17
N LEU A 314 7.57 -5.19 2.78
CA LEU A 314 8.27 -6.22 3.54
C LEU A 314 8.80 -5.61 4.84
N LEU A 315 8.38 -6.18 5.97
CA LEU A 315 8.75 -5.69 7.30
C LEU A 315 9.97 -6.46 7.81
N PRO A 316 11.12 -5.79 8.05
CA PRO A 316 12.33 -6.45 8.47
C PRO A 316 12.19 -7.05 9.87
N PRO A 317 12.54 -8.32 10.08
CA PRO A 317 12.42 -8.95 11.38
C PRO A 317 13.29 -8.30 12.46
N GLY A 318 12.79 -8.25 13.69
CA GLY A 318 13.51 -7.72 14.85
C GLY A 318 13.69 -6.20 14.89
N ARG A 319 13.02 -5.43 14.01
CA ARG A 319 13.13 -3.96 13.95
C ARG A 319 11.85 -3.28 14.44
N LEU A 320 11.87 -2.68 15.63
CA LEU A 320 10.70 -2.01 16.21
C LEU A 320 9.96 -1.14 15.18
N LEU A 321 8.65 -1.35 15.06
CA LEU A 321 7.85 -0.63 14.08
C LEU A 321 7.69 0.84 14.51
N PRO A 322 7.85 1.81 13.60
CA PRO A 322 7.65 3.23 13.89
C PRO A 322 6.14 3.55 13.96
N THR A 323 5.50 3.08 15.03
CA THR A 323 4.10 3.38 15.37
C THR A 323 4.02 3.98 16.77
N ARG A 324 2.89 4.64 17.05
CA ARG A 324 2.65 5.38 18.29
C ARG A 324 2.34 4.49 19.49
N ARG A 325 1.93 3.23 19.28
CA ARG A 325 1.42 2.34 20.34
C ARG A 325 2.23 1.05 20.44
N THR A 326 2.51 0.64 21.67
CA THR A 326 2.95 -0.72 22.02
C THR A 326 1.74 -1.67 22.07
N ILE A 327 1.99 -2.98 22.13
CA ILE A 327 0.94 -4.01 22.17
C ILE A 327 -0.02 -3.76 23.34
N ASP A 328 0.50 -3.43 24.52
CA ASP A 328 -0.30 -3.17 25.71
C ASP A 328 -1.22 -1.95 25.54
N GLN A 329 -0.69 -0.87 24.96
CA GLN A 329 -1.44 0.35 24.70
C GLN A 329 -2.52 0.13 23.66
N TYR A 330 -2.22 -0.64 22.61
CA TYR A 330 -3.19 -1.01 21.60
C TYR A 330 -4.35 -1.79 22.22
N ILE A 331 -4.07 -2.88 22.93
CA ILE A 331 -5.11 -3.73 23.52
C ILE A 331 -5.98 -2.96 24.51
N ARG A 332 -5.38 -2.10 25.34
CA ARG A 332 -6.13 -1.25 26.29
C ARG A 332 -6.98 -0.17 25.61
N SER A 333 -6.57 0.29 24.43
CA SER A 333 -7.31 1.30 23.67
C SER A 333 -8.54 0.74 22.96
N GLN A 334 -8.59 -0.58 22.75
CA GLN A 334 -9.64 -1.21 21.97
C GLN A 334 -10.80 -1.66 22.84
N ARG A 335 -11.99 -1.12 22.56
CA ARG A 335 -13.21 -1.43 23.33
C ARG A 335 -13.61 -2.90 23.25
N SER A 336 -13.35 -3.57 22.12
CA SER A 336 -13.71 -4.97 21.90
C SER A 336 -12.73 -5.98 22.52
N LEU A 337 -11.68 -5.51 23.20
CA LEU A 337 -10.65 -6.32 23.85
C LEU A 337 -10.59 -6.03 25.36
N SER A 338 -11.62 -5.39 25.92
CA SER A 338 -11.62 -4.87 27.28
C SER A 338 -11.49 -5.98 28.34
N MET A 339 -12.10 -7.14 28.12
CA MET A 339 -12.01 -8.30 29.02
C MET A 339 -10.60 -8.88 29.03
N PHE A 340 -10.02 -9.07 27.84
CA PHE A 340 -8.65 -9.55 27.70
C PHE A 340 -7.64 -8.56 28.31
N ALA A 341 -7.82 -7.26 28.06
CA ALA A 341 -7.00 -6.21 28.65
C ALA A 341 -7.02 -6.25 30.20
N ASN A 342 -8.20 -6.46 30.80
CA ASN A 342 -8.34 -6.57 32.25
C ASN A 342 -7.70 -7.84 32.80
N ALA A 343 -7.84 -8.97 32.10
CA ALA A 343 -7.20 -10.23 32.49
C ALA A 343 -5.67 -10.11 32.50
N MET A 344 -5.07 -9.51 31.48
CA MET A 344 -3.62 -9.26 31.42
C MET A 344 -3.10 -8.37 32.55
N ARG A 345 -3.93 -7.44 33.08
CA ARG A 345 -3.52 -6.58 34.21
C ARG A 345 -3.31 -7.39 35.48
N GLY A 346 -4.03 -8.50 35.64
CA GLY A 346 -3.93 -9.37 36.81
C GLY A 346 -2.76 -10.37 36.76
N SER A 347 -2.11 -10.56 35.60
CA SER A 347 -1.18 -11.68 35.36
C SER A 347 0.28 -11.26 35.09
N SER A 348 0.64 -10.00 35.38
CA SER A 348 1.96 -9.39 35.08
C SER A 348 2.48 -9.54 33.63
N LEU A 349 1.62 -9.94 32.69
CA LEU A 349 1.97 -10.19 31.28
C LEU A 349 2.48 -8.93 30.57
N PHE A 350 1.99 -7.75 30.98
CA PHE A 350 2.44 -6.47 30.42
C PHE A 350 3.92 -6.19 30.65
N GLU A 351 4.49 -6.61 31.78
CA GLU A 351 5.90 -6.40 32.08
C GLU A 351 6.79 -7.24 31.15
N ARG A 352 6.35 -8.46 30.83
CA ARG A 352 7.03 -9.37 29.88
C ARG A 352 6.94 -8.86 28.44
N LEU A 353 5.78 -8.32 28.05
CA LEU A 353 5.59 -7.74 26.71
C LEU A 353 6.36 -6.43 26.51
N ALA A 354 6.83 -5.78 27.58
CA ALA A 354 7.60 -4.54 27.50
C ALA A 354 9.07 -4.76 27.09
N GLU A 355 9.52 -6.02 26.96
CA GLU A 355 10.86 -6.34 26.45
C GLU A 355 11.06 -5.84 25.00
N ASP A 356 12.31 -5.52 24.63
CA ASP A 356 12.72 -5.17 23.25
C ASP A 356 12.73 -6.40 22.33
N LYS A 357 11.68 -7.21 22.41
CA LYS A 357 11.44 -8.40 21.60
C LYS A 357 10.13 -8.23 20.85
N TRP A 358 10.05 -8.95 19.74
CA TRP A 358 8.84 -9.01 18.95
C TRP A 358 7.92 -10.12 19.43
N PHE A 359 6.65 -9.76 19.59
CA PHE A 359 5.60 -10.69 19.96
C PHE A 359 4.45 -10.67 18.95
N THR A 360 3.77 -11.81 18.86
CA THR A 360 2.51 -11.95 18.15
C THR A 360 1.45 -12.31 19.18
N VAL A 361 0.53 -11.39 19.45
CA VAL A 361 -0.55 -11.60 20.43
C VAL A 361 -1.84 -11.96 19.71
N PHE A 362 -2.37 -13.14 20.00
CA PHE A 362 -3.70 -13.54 19.56
C PHE A 362 -4.70 -13.08 20.62
N ALA A 363 -5.30 -11.91 20.46
CA ALA A 363 -6.17 -11.31 21.44
C ALA A 363 -7.62 -11.79 21.25
N PRO A 364 -8.22 -12.55 22.19
CA PRO A 364 -9.63 -12.92 22.10
C PRO A 364 -10.52 -11.67 22.21
N SER A 365 -11.53 -11.60 21.35
CA SER A 365 -12.59 -10.59 21.47
C SER A 365 -13.39 -10.73 22.76
N ASP A 366 -14.03 -9.67 23.22
CA ASP A 366 -14.89 -9.71 24.41
C ASP A 366 -16.03 -10.74 24.25
N ASP A 367 -16.56 -10.93 23.03
CA ASP A 367 -17.54 -11.98 22.75
C ASP A 367 -16.96 -13.39 22.93
N ALA A 368 -15.73 -13.61 22.44
CA ALA A 368 -15.00 -14.86 22.61
C ALA A 368 -14.72 -15.16 24.09
N PHE A 369 -14.23 -14.15 24.81
CA PHE A 369 -13.89 -14.26 26.21
C PHE A 369 -15.13 -14.48 27.10
N ALA A 370 -16.22 -13.77 26.82
CA ALA A 370 -17.48 -13.95 27.55
C ALA A 370 -18.11 -15.32 27.28
N ARG A 371 -17.98 -15.89 26.07
CA ARG A 371 -18.39 -17.27 25.79
C ARG A 371 -17.54 -18.27 26.56
N PHE A 372 -16.23 -18.08 26.57
CA PHE A 372 -15.29 -18.92 27.32
C PHE A 372 -15.62 -18.95 28.83
N LEU A 373 -15.87 -17.79 29.45
CA LEU A 373 -16.23 -17.72 30.87
C LEU A 373 -17.61 -18.33 31.21
N ARG A 374 -18.52 -18.39 30.24
CA ARG A 374 -19.83 -19.00 30.41
C ARG A 374 -19.83 -20.52 30.20
N ASP A 375 -18.74 -21.08 29.66
CA ASP A 375 -18.66 -22.52 29.43
C ASP A 375 -18.51 -23.26 30.78
N PRO A 376 -19.51 -24.08 31.18
CA PRO A 376 -19.46 -24.81 32.44
C PRO A 376 -18.31 -25.82 32.51
N ARG A 377 -17.73 -26.23 31.38
CA ARG A 377 -16.54 -27.10 31.32
C ARG A 377 -15.28 -26.37 31.80
N ILE A 378 -15.26 -25.05 31.68
CA ILE A 378 -14.11 -24.19 32.04
C ILE A 378 -14.25 -23.67 33.46
N GLY A 379 -15.48 -23.34 33.86
CA GLY A 379 -15.78 -23.03 35.27
C GLY A 379 -15.42 -24.18 36.22
N MET A 380 -15.44 -25.43 35.78
CA MET A 380 -14.96 -26.57 36.58
C MET A 380 -13.42 -26.64 36.58
N SER A 381 -12.77 -26.33 35.45
CA SER A 381 -11.32 -26.45 35.32
C SER A 381 -10.51 -25.34 36.01
N PHE A 382 -11.10 -24.26 36.51
CA PHE A 382 -10.38 -23.26 37.31
C PHE A 382 -10.60 -23.42 38.83
N TYR A 383 -11.51 -24.30 39.24
CA TYR A 383 -11.98 -24.41 40.62
C TYR A 383 -11.80 -25.79 41.25
N VAL A 384 -11.49 -26.82 40.46
CA VAL A 384 -11.23 -28.16 41.00
C VAL A 384 -9.72 -28.31 41.14
N ASP A 385 -9.21 -28.21 42.36
CA ASP A 385 -7.94 -28.86 42.69
C ASP A 385 -8.26 -30.36 42.76
N ASP A 386 -8.12 -31.08 41.64
CA ASP A 386 -8.28 -32.54 41.65
C ASP A 386 -7.14 -33.13 42.50
N GLU A 387 -7.49 -33.89 43.54
CA GLU A 387 -6.53 -34.69 44.33
C GLU A 387 -5.77 -35.74 43.47
N ASP A 388 -6.14 -35.90 42.19
CA ASP A 388 -5.57 -36.86 41.23
C ASP A 388 -4.43 -36.27 40.36
N GLY A 389 -4.04 -35.00 40.58
CA GLY A 389 -2.88 -34.40 39.92
C GLY A 389 -3.13 -33.89 38.48
N SER A 390 -4.39 -33.72 38.06
CA SER A 390 -4.75 -32.97 36.84
C SER A 390 -4.38 -31.50 37.01
N ALA A 391 -3.24 -31.08 36.47
CA ALA A 391 -2.82 -29.68 36.50
C ALA A 391 -3.77 -28.82 35.63
N HIS A 392 -4.61 -28.04 36.29
CA HIS A 392 -5.42 -27.02 35.63
C HIS A 392 -4.55 -25.80 35.28
N PRO A 393 -4.73 -25.18 34.10
CA PRO A 393 -3.90 -24.06 33.70
C PRO A 393 -4.34 -22.82 34.48
N SER A 394 -3.41 -22.11 35.09
CA SER A 394 -3.70 -20.84 35.74
C SER A 394 -4.19 -19.81 34.70
N LEU A 395 -4.84 -18.74 35.15
CA LEU A 395 -5.19 -17.63 34.25
C LEU A 395 -3.95 -17.08 33.54
N THR A 396 -2.81 -17.04 34.24
CA THR A 396 -1.51 -16.66 33.67
C THR A 396 -1.11 -17.59 32.53
N ASP A 397 -1.19 -18.91 32.71
CA ASP A 397 -0.89 -19.91 31.66
C ASP A 397 -1.76 -19.73 30.41
N VAL A 398 -3.05 -19.47 30.60
CA VAL A 398 -3.96 -19.20 29.47
C VAL A 398 -3.54 -17.93 28.76
N LEU A 399 -3.24 -16.85 29.48
CA LEU A 399 -2.87 -15.56 28.90
C LEU A 399 -1.51 -15.62 28.18
N THR A 400 -0.51 -16.31 28.74
CA THR A 400 0.80 -16.48 28.09
C THR A 400 0.72 -17.35 26.85
N TYR A 401 -0.21 -18.31 26.81
CA TYR A 401 -0.47 -19.15 25.63
C TYR A 401 -1.03 -18.34 24.43
N HIS A 402 -1.63 -17.17 24.67
CA HIS A 402 -2.05 -16.25 23.61
C HIS A 402 -0.91 -15.40 23.03
N VAL A 403 0.30 -15.49 23.61
CA VAL A 403 1.47 -14.72 23.19
C VAL A 403 2.47 -15.65 22.53
N ALA A 404 2.58 -15.55 21.21
CA ALA A 404 3.62 -16.20 20.44
C ALA A 404 4.87 -15.32 20.31
N MET A 405 6.03 -15.95 20.31
CA MET A 405 7.32 -15.30 20.08
C MET A 405 7.51 -14.94 18.61
N GLY A 406 8.18 -13.82 18.37
CA GLY A 406 8.48 -13.35 17.02
C GLY A 406 7.32 -12.60 16.38
N PHE A 407 7.58 -12.09 15.18
CA PHE A 407 6.60 -11.34 14.40
C PHE A 407 6.03 -12.19 13.28
N HIS A 408 4.73 -12.42 13.39
CA HIS A 408 3.98 -13.23 12.46
C HIS A 408 2.78 -12.43 11.97
N SER A 409 2.96 -11.69 10.88
CA SER A 409 1.85 -11.01 10.22
C SER A 409 0.86 -12.02 9.65
N LYS A 410 -0.40 -11.61 9.47
CA LYS A 410 -1.46 -12.38 8.84
C LYS A 410 -1.05 -12.83 7.45
N GLN A 411 -0.35 -11.98 6.69
CA GLN A 411 0.22 -12.33 5.39
C GLN A 411 1.21 -13.50 5.51
N LYS A 412 2.13 -13.44 6.47
CA LYS A 412 3.11 -14.51 6.73
C LYS A 412 2.46 -15.80 7.22
N LEU A 413 1.45 -15.70 8.08
CA LEU A 413 0.70 -16.85 8.62
C LEU A 413 -0.22 -17.51 7.58
N SER A 414 -0.65 -16.76 6.57
CA SER A 414 -1.50 -17.28 5.49
C SER A 414 -0.75 -18.11 4.45
N MET A 415 0.59 -18.09 4.47
CA MET A 415 1.41 -18.88 3.55
C MET A 415 1.29 -20.38 3.86
N SER A 416 1.32 -21.24 2.85
CA SER A 416 1.31 -22.70 3.00
C SER A 416 2.54 -23.23 3.75
N ARG A 417 3.68 -22.53 3.66
CA ARG A 417 4.90 -22.81 4.44
C ARG A 417 5.03 -21.97 5.71
N ALA A 418 3.97 -21.24 6.10
CA ALA A 418 3.95 -20.58 7.39
C ALA A 418 4.31 -21.60 8.49
N PRO A 419 4.99 -21.17 9.56
CA PRO A 419 5.24 -22.04 10.69
C PRO A 419 3.92 -22.61 11.20
N LYS A 420 3.73 -23.92 11.03
CA LYS A 420 2.53 -24.65 11.48
C LYS A 420 2.38 -24.67 13.00
N SER A 421 3.44 -24.31 13.71
CA SER A 421 3.45 -24.11 15.14
C SER A 421 4.32 -22.91 15.48
N LEU A 422 3.86 -22.06 16.39
CA LEU A 422 4.63 -20.95 16.96
C LEU A 422 4.97 -21.28 18.41
N PHE A 423 6.17 -20.89 18.85
CA PHE A 423 6.55 -21.00 20.25
C PHE A 423 5.83 -19.92 21.06
N THR A 424 5.18 -20.29 22.16
CA THR A 424 4.57 -19.33 23.08
C THR A 424 5.62 -18.74 24.02
N MET A 425 5.30 -17.63 24.67
CA MET A 425 6.23 -16.92 25.55
C MET A 425 6.72 -17.77 26.75
N ASP A 426 5.95 -18.76 27.21
CA ASP A 426 6.36 -19.72 28.25
C ASP A 426 7.61 -20.56 27.87
N ALA A 427 7.97 -20.61 26.59
CA ALA A 427 9.16 -21.27 26.08
C ALA A 427 10.47 -20.79 26.72
N LEU A 428 10.52 -19.56 27.24
CA LEU A 428 11.77 -18.94 27.70
C LEU A 428 12.18 -19.30 29.13
N GLU A 429 11.28 -19.86 29.95
CA GLU A 429 11.54 -20.11 31.37
C GLU A 429 12.01 -21.53 31.68
N ASP A 430 11.89 -22.47 30.72
CA ASP A 430 12.36 -23.85 30.92
C ASP A 430 13.32 -24.29 29.80
N SER A 431 14.52 -24.69 30.21
CA SER A 431 15.68 -24.94 29.32
C SER A 431 15.56 -26.20 28.48
N SER A 432 14.42 -26.91 28.57
CA SER A 432 14.15 -28.15 27.86
C SER A 432 13.20 -27.90 26.69
N ALA A 433 13.72 -27.97 25.47
CA ALA A 433 12.99 -27.78 24.21
C ALA A 433 11.77 -28.73 24.03
N SER A 434 11.64 -29.76 24.88
CA SER A 434 10.53 -30.72 24.90
C SER A 434 9.27 -30.23 25.63
N THR A 435 9.35 -29.18 26.46
CA THR A 435 8.22 -28.68 27.28
C THR A 435 7.62 -27.39 26.74
N HIS A 436 8.18 -26.83 25.66
CA HIS A 436 7.74 -25.55 25.12
C HIS A 436 6.33 -25.68 24.53
N ARG A 437 5.38 -24.96 25.13
CA ARG A 437 4.02 -24.83 24.62
C ARG A 437 4.05 -24.19 23.23
N ARG A 438 3.16 -24.66 22.36
CA ARG A 438 3.07 -24.22 20.97
C ARG A 438 1.63 -23.95 20.61
N VAL A 439 1.40 -22.87 19.87
CA VAL A 439 0.13 -22.65 19.18
C VAL A 439 0.26 -23.12 17.74
N TYR A 440 -0.74 -23.84 17.26
CA TYR A 440 -0.79 -24.42 15.93
C TYR A 440 -1.53 -23.52 14.97
N VAL A 441 -0.88 -23.22 13.84
CA VAL A 441 -1.45 -22.37 12.80
C VAL A 441 -1.90 -23.26 11.64
N SER A 442 -3.13 -23.04 11.20
CA SER A 442 -3.70 -23.66 10.00
C SER A 442 -4.40 -22.62 9.15
N THR A 443 -4.66 -22.94 7.89
CA THR A 443 -5.37 -22.07 6.96
C THR A 443 -6.61 -22.80 6.44
N ARG A 444 -7.73 -22.08 6.35
CA ARG A 444 -8.98 -22.56 5.76
C ARG A 444 -9.32 -21.70 4.56
N GLY A 445 -9.33 -22.30 3.37
CA GLY A 445 -9.49 -21.56 2.13
C GLY A 445 -8.33 -20.60 1.88
N SER A 446 -8.55 -19.57 1.07
CA SER A 446 -7.46 -18.69 0.59
C SER A 446 -7.02 -17.59 1.56
N GLN A 447 -7.77 -17.29 2.64
CA GLN A 447 -7.47 -16.11 3.48
C GLN A 447 -7.80 -16.23 4.97
N SER A 448 -8.46 -17.31 5.43
CA SER A 448 -8.77 -17.47 6.85
C SER A 448 -7.65 -18.23 7.55
N VAL A 449 -6.89 -17.54 8.39
CA VAL A 449 -5.90 -18.13 9.28
C VAL A 449 -6.59 -18.54 10.58
N LEU A 450 -6.34 -19.77 11.02
CA LEU A 450 -6.82 -20.30 12.30
C LEU A 450 -5.63 -20.65 13.20
N VAL A 451 -5.79 -20.38 14.49
CA VAL A 451 -4.82 -20.67 15.54
C VAL A 451 -5.51 -21.57 16.55
N ASN A 452 -5.08 -22.83 16.67
CA ASN A 452 -5.78 -23.90 17.39
C ASN A 452 -7.28 -23.97 17.08
N GLY A 453 -7.65 -23.73 15.82
CA GLY A 453 -9.05 -23.70 15.39
C GLY A 453 -9.78 -22.37 15.63
N CYS A 454 -9.20 -21.41 16.35
CA CYS A 454 -9.71 -20.04 16.49
C CYS A 454 -9.40 -19.22 15.24
N ALA A 455 -10.41 -18.64 14.60
CA ALA A 455 -10.22 -17.80 13.42
C ALA A 455 -9.69 -16.42 13.81
N ILE A 456 -8.70 -15.94 13.07
CA ILE A 456 -8.31 -14.52 13.12
C ILE A 456 -9.41 -13.69 12.44
N ILE A 457 -10.04 -12.81 13.22
CA ILE A 457 -11.12 -11.93 12.78
C ILE A 457 -10.61 -10.50 12.55
N GLY A 458 -11.10 -9.88 11.47
CA GLY A 458 -10.72 -8.52 11.11
C GLY A 458 -9.28 -8.40 10.56
N GLU A 459 -8.80 -7.16 10.59
CA GLU A 459 -7.44 -6.81 10.20
C GLU A 459 -6.47 -6.95 11.38
N GLN A 460 -5.22 -7.26 11.05
CA GLN A 460 -4.14 -7.25 12.03
C GLN A 460 -3.83 -5.81 12.47
N ALA A 461 -3.37 -5.65 13.71
CA ALA A 461 -2.90 -4.38 14.20
C ALA A 461 -1.41 -4.43 14.49
N PHE A 462 -0.68 -3.48 13.93
CA PHE A 462 0.74 -3.35 14.20
C PHE A 462 0.98 -2.50 15.45
N ALA A 463 1.94 -2.95 16.24
CA ALA A 463 2.42 -2.29 17.43
C ALA A 463 3.94 -2.19 17.40
N ARG A 464 4.51 -1.27 18.17
CA ARG A 464 5.96 -1.00 18.16
C ARG A 464 6.80 -2.27 18.39
N ASN A 465 6.35 -3.11 19.31
CA ASN A 465 6.96 -4.38 19.73
C ASN A 465 6.28 -5.62 19.15
N GLY A 466 5.46 -5.50 18.09
CA GLY A 466 4.93 -6.68 17.41
C GLY A 466 3.60 -6.50 16.69
N VAL A 467 2.77 -7.54 16.70
CA VAL A 467 1.48 -7.58 16.00
C VAL A 467 0.40 -8.19 16.88
N VAL A 468 -0.81 -7.65 16.78
CA VAL A 468 -2.00 -8.15 17.47
C VAL A 468 -2.99 -8.67 16.43
N HIS A 469 -3.41 -9.92 16.60
CA HIS A 469 -4.47 -10.56 15.81
C HIS A 469 -5.67 -10.78 16.71
N VAL A 470 -6.83 -10.23 16.35
CA VAL A 470 -8.06 -10.51 17.11
C VAL A 470 -8.58 -11.90 16.73
N ILE A 471 -8.96 -12.72 17.72
CA ILE A 471 -9.48 -14.08 17.50
C ILE A 471 -10.89 -14.27 18.08
N ASP A 472 -11.62 -15.25 17.56
CA ASP A 472 -13.02 -15.55 17.90
C ASP A 472 -13.23 -16.60 19.00
N CYS A 473 -12.16 -17.22 19.49
CA CYS A 473 -12.15 -18.02 20.71
C CYS A 473 -10.93 -17.75 21.60
N VAL A 474 -10.94 -18.30 22.81
CA VAL A 474 -9.82 -18.23 23.76
C VAL A 474 -8.97 -19.49 23.59
N LEU A 475 -7.68 -19.31 23.33
CA LEU A 475 -6.69 -20.38 23.26
C LEU A 475 -6.44 -20.95 24.65
N SER A 476 -6.31 -22.27 24.77
CA SER A 476 -6.04 -22.91 26.05
C SER A 476 -5.06 -24.07 25.87
N PRO A 477 -4.03 -24.17 26.73
CA PRO A 477 -2.97 -25.16 26.59
C PRO A 477 -3.43 -26.60 26.84
N ASN A 478 -4.58 -26.80 27.49
CA ASN A 478 -5.08 -28.13 27.86
C ASN A 478 -6.03 -28.75 26.81
N PHE A 479 -6.39 -28.01 25.76
CA PHE A 479 -7.30 -28.51 24.70
C PHE A 479 -6.55 -28.93 23.42
N ASP A 480 -5.24 -29.17 23.48
CA ASP A 480 -4.42 -29.58 22.32
C ASP A 480 -4.64 -31.04 21.85
N SER A 481 -5.74 -31.69 22.25
CA SER A 481 -6.03 -33.08 21.89
C SER A 481 -7.52 -33.36 21.60
N SER A 482 -7.93 -33.14 20.34
CA SER A 482 -8.88 -34.02 19.65
C SER A 482 -8.85 -33.82 18.14
#